data_AF-A0A4S0V4R0-F1
#
_entry.id   AF-A0A4S0V4R0-F1
#
_cell.length_a   1.000
_cell.length_b   1.000
_cell.length_c   1.000
_cell.angle_alpha   90.00
_cell.angle_beta   90.00
_cell.angle_gamma   90.00
#
_symmetry.space_group_name_H-M   'P 1'
#
loop_
_entity.id
_entity.type
_entity.pdbx_description
1 polymer ?
#
loop_
_entity_poly.entity_id
_entity_poly.type
_entity_poly.pdbx_seq_one_letter_code
_entity_poly.pdbx_strand_id
1 'polypeptide(L)'
;MDADYADVAVVDHLRNVARQYPEKLAITDGTNRFTYSELVSAVEILAGRILAITPADSAVGILLPNTAFFPLAMLASMAAGRPMVPLNTRDPDTRINAIVSEARLSTVIGDGDVRPTDLPRVVGWI
;
A
#
# COMPACT_ATOMS: atom_id res chain seq x y z
N MET A 1 -16.89 -4.90 23.58
CA MET A 1 -16.26 -4.70 22.26
C MET A 1 -17.37 -4.09 21.44
N ASP A 2 -17.47 -2.77 21.55
CA ASP A 2 -18.70 -2.06 21.25
C ASP A 2 -18.87 -1.99 19.73
N ALA A 3 -20.12 -1.98 19.28
CA ALA A 3 -20.54 -1.98 17.88
C ALA A 3 -20.20 -0.65 17.17
N ASP A 4 -18.95 -0.21 17.24
CA ASP A 4 -18.48 1.13 16.84
C ASP A 4 -17.10 1.08 16.14
N TYR A 5 -16.27 0.07 16.43
CA TYR A 5 -14.92 -0.02 15.82
C TYR A 5 -14.93 -0.51 14.37
N ALA A 6 -15.82 -1.45 14.03
CA ALA A 6 -15.87 -2.06 12.70
C ALA A 6 -16.57 -1.17 11.64
N ASP A 7 -17.35 -0.19 12.07
CA ASP A 7 -18.13 0.70 11.20
C ASP A 7 -17.33 1.92 10.73
N VAL A 8 -16.12 2.11 11.26
CA VAL A 8 -15.21 3.18 10.89
C VAL A 8 -14.09 2.60 10.01
N ALA A 9 -13.80 3.26 8.89
CA ALA A 9 -12.73 2.86 8.02
C ALA A 9 -11.38 2.86 8.77
N VAL A 10 -10.54 1.86 8.52
CA VAL A 10 -9.21 1.71 9.15
C VAL A 10 -8.37 2.99 9.04
N VAL A 11 -8.46 3.69 7.91
CA VAL A 11 -7.72 4.94 7.67
C VAL A 11 -8.24 6.08 8.55
N ASP A 12 -9.52 6.11 8.88
CA ASP A 12 -10.09 7.12 9.78
C ASP A 12 -9.69 6.84 11.23
N HIS A 13 -9.61 5.57 11.64
CA HIS A 13 -8.96 5.21 12.91
C HIS A 13 -7.52 5.69 12.98
N LEU A 14 -6.73 5.47 11.93
CA LEU A 14 -5.36 5.96 11.84
C LEU A 14 -5.28 7.49 11.98
N ARG A 15 -6.12 8.23 11.26
CA ARG A 15 -6.21 9.70 11.35
C ARG A 15 -6.59 10.16 12.77
N ASN A 16 -7.52 9.48 13.42
CA ASN A 16 -7.94 9.79 14.79
C ASN A 16 -6.78 9.62 15.78
N VAL A 17 -6.05 8.51 15.67
CA VAL A 17 -4.88 8.24 16.52
C VAL A 17 -3.76 9.25 16.26
N ALA A 18 -3.51 9.61 15.00
CA ALA A 18 -2.49 10.60 14.65
C ALA A 18 -2.78 12.00 15.19
N ARG A 19 -4.05 12.41 15.29
CA ARG A 19 -4.42 13.67 15.96
C ARG A 19 -4.18 13.64 17.46
N GLN A 20 -4.31 12.49 18.11
CA GLN A 20 -4.08 12.35 19.56
C GLN A 20 -2.60 12.18 19.91
N TYR A 21 -1.84 11.49 19.05
CA TYR A 21 -0.47 11.09 19.32
C TYR A 21 0.48 11.31 18.12
N PRO A 22 0.58 12.54 17.60
CA PRO A 22 1.26 12.81 16.33
C PRO A 22 2.73 12.35 16.35
N GLU A 23 3.45 12.62 17.44
CA GLU A 23 4.89 12.34 17.57
C GLU A 23 5.20 10.92 18.08
N LYS A 24 4.18 10.10 18.40
CA LYS A 24 4.43 8.71 18.80
C LYS A 24 4.82 7.89 17.58
N LEU A 25 5.79 6.99 17.77
CA LEU A 25 6.19 6.05 16.74
C LEU A 25 5.01 5.11 16.40
N ALA A 26 4.63 5.09 15.12
CA ALA A 26 3.56 4.25 14.61
C ALA A 26 4.11 2.93 14.05
N ILE A 27 5.13 3.03 13.18
CA ILE A 27 5.72 1.88 12.48
C ILE A 27 7.24 2.06 12.40
N THR A 28 7.97 0.96 12.59
CA THR A 28 9.43 0.90 12.42
C THR A 28 9.83 -0.48 11.93
N ASP A 29 10.79 -0.56 11.01
CA ASP A 29 11.50 -1.80 10.65
C ASP A 29 12.94 -1.83 11.18
N GLY A 30 13.33 -0.81 11.97
CA GLY A 30 14.66 -0.63 12.53
C GLY A 30 15.51 0.37 11.75
N THR A 31 15.25 0.51 10.44
CA THR A 31 15.91 1.50 9.56
C THR A 31 14.99 2.67 9.28
N ASN A 32 13.78 2.37 8.81
CA ASN A 32 12.72 3.34 8.56
C ASN A 32 11.85 3.46 9.80
N ARG A 33 11.48 4.69 10.14
CA ARG A 33 10.68 5.03 11.31
C ARG A 33 9.68 6.10 10.90
N PHE A 34 8.41 5.86 11.20
CA PHE A 34 7.34 6.82 10.97
C PHE A 34 6.62 7.09 12.28
N THR A 35 6.53 8.34 12.68
CA THR A 35 5.53 8.78 13.66
C THR A 35 4.13 8.65 13.07
N TYR A 36 3.09 8.77 13.90
CA TYR A 36 1.72 8.73 13.37
C TYR A 36 1.43 9.88 12.40
N SER A 37 1.96 11.09 12.65
CA SER A 37 1.77 12.25 11.75
C SER A 37 2.49 12.05 10.41
N GLU A 38 3.71 11.52 10.45
CA GLU A 38 4.49 11.19 9.25
C GLU A 38 3.82 10.07 8.44
N LEU A 39 3.34 9.02 9.12
CA LEU A 39 2.65 7.90 8.48
C LEU A 39 1.39 8.36 7.76
N VAL A 40 0.52 9.15 8.41
CA VAL A 40 -0.70 9.68 7.78
C VAL A 40 -0.35 10.53 6.57
N SER A 41 0.64 11.43 6.69
CA SER A 41 1.06 12.29 5.58
C SER A 41 1.54 11.47 4.38
N ALA A 42 2.38 10.45 4.63
CA ALA A 42 2.88 9.58 3.58
C ALA A 42 1.78 8.71 2.95
N VAL A 43 0.86 8.19 3.76
CA VAL A 43 -0.33 7.44 3.30
C VAL A 43 -1.19 8.30 2.38
N GLU A 44 -1.46 9.56 2.74
CA GLU A 44 -2.30 10.45 1.94
C GLU A 44 -1.64 10.85 0.61
N ILE A 45 -0.33 11.11 0.61
CA ILE A 45 0.44 11.37 -0.61
C ILE A 45 0.38 10.17 -1.56
N LEU A 46 0.65 8.97 -1.06
CA LEU A 46 0.64 7.76 -1.87
C LEU A 46 -0.78 7.41 -2.33
N ALA A 47 -1.79 7.61 -1.49
CA ALA A 47 -3.20 7.40 -1.84
C ALA A 47 -3.62 8.32 -3.00
N GLY A 48 -3.20 9.59 -2.98
CA GLY A 48 -3.46 10.52 -4.09
C GLY A 48 -2.84 10.04 -5.41
N ARG A 49 -1.62 9.49 -5.37
CA ARG A 49 -0.96 8.89 -6.55
C ARG A 49 -1.72 7.67 -7.06
N ILE A 50 -2.08 6.75 -6.15
CA ILE A 50 -2.86 5.55 -6.48
C ILE A 50 -4.19 5.96 -7.14
N LEU A 51 -4.91 6.91 -6.56
CA LEU A 51 -6.19 7.37 -7.09
C LEU A 51 -6.06 7.96 -8.50
N ALA A 52 -4.96 8.67 -8.78
CA ALA A 52 -4.71 9.30 -10.08
C ALA A 52 -4.39 8.30 -11.21
N ILE A 53 -3.83 7.14 -10.89
CA ILE A 53 -3.32 6.19 -11.90
C ILE A 53 -4.05 4.85 -11.95
N THR A 54 -4.68 4.44 -10.86
CA THR A 54 -5.38 3.15 -10.75
C THR A 54 -6.87 3.35 -11.06
N PRO A 55 -7.47 2.62 -12.03
CA PRO A 55 -8.89 2.71 -12.39
C PRO A 55 -9.84 2.25 -11.29
N ALA A 56 -11.06 2.81 -11.21
CA ALA A 56 -12.15 2.57 -10.21
C ALA A 56 -12.33 1.09 -9.78
N ASP A 57 -12.25 0.17 -10.72
CA ASP A 57 -12.53 -1.26 -10.48
C ASP A 57 -11.26 -2.13 -10.40
N SER A 58 -10.06 -1.51 -10.31
CA SER A 58 -8.79 -2.22 -10.24
C SER A 58 -8.23 -2.26 -8.83
N ALA A 59 -7.62 -3.40 -8.49
CA ALA A 59 -6.75 -3.54 -7.34
C ALA A 59 -5.35 -2.99 -7.61
N VAL A 60 -4.60 -2.75 -6.53
CA VAL A 60 -3.19 -2.35 -6.53
C VAL A 60 -2.34 -3.55 -6.08
N GLY A 61 -1.36 -3.96 -6.87
CA GLY A 61 -0.36 -4.94 -6.41
C GLY A 61 0.64 -4.29 -5.47
N ILE A 62 1.06 -4.97 -4.41
CA ILE A 62 2.13 -4.50 -3.52
C ILE A 62 3.25 -5.54 -3.52
N LEU A 63 4.35 -5.21 -4.19
CA LEU A 63 5.56 -6.02 -4.28
C LEU A 63 6.69 -5.33 -3.51
N LEU A 64 6.57 -5.32 -2.19
CA LEU A 64 7.55 -4.73 -1.29
C LEU A 64 8.10 -5.79 -0.33
N PRO A 65 9.37 -5.68 0.10
CA PRO A 65 9.88 -6.50 1.19
C PRO A 65 9.13 -6.20 2.50
N ASN A 66 9.34 -7.04 3.52
CA ASN A 66 8.79 -6.84 4.86
C ASN A 66 9.48 -5.65 5.57
N THR A 67 9.21 -4.43 5.11
CA THR A 67 9.69 -3.15 5.64
C THR A 67 8.51 -2.29 6.10
N ALA A 68 8.78 -1.14 6.71
CA ALA A 68 7.74 -0.20 7.12
C ALA A 68 6.92 0.34 5.94
N PHE A 69 7.44 0.25 4.70
CA PHE A 69 6.74 0.68 3.50
C PHE A 69 5.59 -0.25 3.10
N PHE A 70 5.62 -1.54 3.44
CA PHE A 70 4.53 -2.46 3.12
C PHE A 70 3.21 -2.06 3.79
N PRO A 71 3.12 -1.89 5.13
CA PRO A 71 1.88 -1.45 5.77
C PRO A 71 1.49 -0.02 5.35
N LEU A 72 2.44 0.85 5.04
CA LEU A 72 2.18 2.19 4.49
C LEU A 72 1.46 2.08 3.13
N ALA A 73 1.97 1.26 2.19
CA ALA A 73 1.36 1.03 0.88
C ALA A 73 -0.03 0.39 0.98
N MET A 74 -0.20 -0.53 1.93
CA MET A 74 -1.50 -1.13 2.23
C MET A 74 -2.51 -0.07 2.69
N LEU A 75 -2.14 0.76 3.67
CA LEU A 75 -2.99 1.85 4.19
C LEU A 75 -3.30 2.89 3.12
N ALA A 76 -2.32 3.23 2.27
CA ALA A 76 -2.52 4.14 1.14
C ALA A 76 -3.50 3.59 0.10
N SER A 77 -3.42 2.29 -0.20
CA SER A 77 -4.38 1.63 -1.10
C SER A 77 -5.80 1.69 -0.54
N MET A 78 -5.95 1.38 0.76
CA MET A 78 -7.24 1.50 1.46
C MET A 78 -7.75 2.95 1.46
N ALA A 79 -6.87 3.93 1.71
CA ALA A 79 -7.22 5.35 1.71
C ALA A 79 -7.65 5.86 0.33
N ALA A 80 -7.10 5.28 -0.74
CA ALA A 80 -7.50 5.55 -2.11
C ALA A 80 -8.78 4.80 -2.55
N GLY A 81 -9.40 4.04 -1.64
CA GLY A 81 -10.57 3.19 -1.95
C GLY A 81 -10.23 2.03 -2.87
N ARG A 82 -8.97 1.58 -2.88
CA ARG A 82 -8.49 0.49 -3.75
C ARG A 82 -8.26 -0.80 -2.96
N PRO A 83 -8.79 -1.94 -3.41
CA PRO A 83 -8.33 -3.23 -2.89
C PRO A 83 -6.84 -3.41 -3.23
N MET A 84 -6.12 -4.12 -2.38
CA MET A 84 -4.72 -4.43 -2.61
C MET A 84 -4.50 -5.94 -2.73
N VAL A 85 -3.52 -6.33 -3.55
CA VAL A 85 -3.06 -7.71 -3.70
C VAL A 85 -1.60 -7.78 -3.24
N PRO A 86 -1.28 -8.49 -2.15
CA PRO A 86 0.09 -8.64 -1.70
C PRO A 86 0.82 -9.61 -2.65
N LEU A 87 2.00 -9.20 -3.11
CA LEU A 87 2.91 -9.99 -3.93
C LEU A 87 4.17 -10.29 -3.12
N ASN A 88 4.73 -11.49 -3.26
CA ASN A 88 5.89 -11.92 -2.50
C ASN A 88 7.17 -11.69 -3.31
N THR A 89 8.09 -10.87 -2.79
CA THR A 89 9.38 -10.57 -3.43
C THR A 89 10.31 -11.79 -3.55
N ARG A 90 9.99 -12.89 -2.87
CA ARG A 90 10.73 -14.16 -2.95
C ARG A 90 10.16 -15.12 -3.99
N ASP A 91 9.00 -14.80 -4.57
CA ASP A 91 8.43 -15.63 -5.63
C ASP A 91 9.20 -15.37 -6.95
N PRO A 92 9.34 -16.39 -7.82
CA PRO A 92 9.87 -16.17 -9.16
C PRO A 92 9.03 -15.18 -9.96
N ASP A 93 9.67 -14.40 -10.84
CA ASP A 93 8.99 -13.41 -11.71
C ASP A 93 7.80 -13.99 -12.47
N THR A 94 7.90 -15.25 -12.93
CA THR A 94 6.81 -15.96 -13.61
C THR A 94 5.56 -16.11 -12.73
N ARG A 95 5.73 -16.37 -11.43
CA ARG A 95 4.64 -16.46 -10.46
C ARG A 95 4.03 -15.10 -10.18
N ILE A 96 4.86 -14.07 -10.02
CA ILE A 96 4.42 -12.69 -9.83
C ILE A 96 3.58 -12.23 -11.02
N ASN A 97 4.09 -12.43 -12.24
CA ASN A 97 3.39 -12.09 -13.48
C ASN A 97 2.07 -12.83 -13.65
N ALA A 98 2.01 -14.12 -13.25
CA ALA A 98 0.77 -14.88 -13.26
C ALA A 98 -0.29 -14.26 -12.33
N ILE A 99 0.09 -13.91 -11.10
CA ILE A 99 -0.83 -13.25 -10.15
C ILE A 99 -1.28 -11.89 -10.66
N VAL A 100 -0.36 -11.08 -11.20
CA VAL A 100 -0.69 -9.77 -11.78
C VAL A 100 -1.71 -9.91 -12.91
N SER A 101 -1.52 -10.89 -13.79
CA SER A 101 -2.42 -11.18 -14.91
C SER A 101 -3.79 -11.67 -14.43
N GLU A 102 -3.83 -12.66 -13.53
CA GLU A 102 -5.05 -13.25 -12.98
C GLU A 102 -5.88 -12.22 -12.20
N ALA A 103 -5.23 -11.40 -11.38
CA ALA A 103 -5.85 -10.32 -10.63
C ALA A 103 -6.11 -9.06 -11.48
N ARG A 104 -5.73 -9.07 -12.77
CA ARG A 104 -5.90 -7.96 -13.73
C ARG A 104 -5.37 -6.62 -13.21
N LEU A 105 -4.22 -6.65 -12.52
CA LEU A 105 -3.67 -5.46 -11.90
C LEU A 105 -3.15 -4.49 -12.97
N SER A 106 -3.62 -3.25 -12.92
CA SER A 106 -3.10 -2.16 -13.76
C SER A 106 -1.94 -1.40 -13.11
N THR A 107 -1.72 -1.60 -11.80
CA THR A 107 -0.76 -0.85 -11.01
C THR A 107 -0.11 -1.76 -9.97
N VAL A 108 1.21 -1.68 -9.84
CA VAL A 108 1.99 -2.36 -8.81
C VAL A 108 2.87 -1.32 -8.11
N ILE A 109 2.84 -1.31 -6.78
CA ILE A 109 3.79 -0.60 -5.93
C ILE A 109 4.99 -1.49 -5.72
N GLY A 110 6.19 -0.99 -5.97
CA GLY A 110 7.41 -1.78 -5.86
C GLY A 110 8.62 -1.03 -5.32
N ASP A 111 9.68 -1.78 -5.04
CA ASP A 111 10.90 -1.22 -4.44
C ASP A 111 11.83 -0.66 -5.52
N GLY A 112 11.91 0.66 -5.62
CA GLY A 112 12.75 1.37 -6.59
C GLY A 112 12.47 0.92 -8.03
N ASP A 113 13.54 0.61 -8.78
CA ASP A 113 13.45 0.15 -10.17
C ASP A 113 13.42 -1.39 -10.30
N VAL A 114 13.20 -2.13 -9.19
CA VAL A 114 13.23 -3.60 -9.16
C VAL A 114 11.93 -4.19 -9.70
N ARG A 115 11.70 -4.00 -11.00
CA ARG A 115 10.51 -4.49 -11.71
C ARG A 115 10.71 -5.95 -12.17
N PRO A 116 9.73 -6.86 -11.96
CA PRO A 116 9.80 -8.23 -12.48
C PRO A 116 10.02 -8.26 -14.00
N THR A 117 10.82 -9.22 -14.44
CA THR A 117 11.07 -9.47 -15.86
C THR A 117 9.75 -9.82 -16.55
N ASP A 118 9.55 -9.36 -17.79
CA ASP A 118 8.36 -9.62 -18.61
C ASP A 118 7.02 -9.11 -18.06
N LEU A 119 7.02 -8.32 -16.98
CA LEU A 119 5.81 -7.64 -16.51
C LEU A 119 5.33 -6.65 -17.59
N PRO A 120 4.09 -6.76 -18.11
CA PRO A 120 3.63 -5.93 -19.23
C PRO A 120 3.82 -4.44 -18.95
N ARG A 121 4.42 -3.69 -19.90
CA ARG A 121 4.71 -2.25 -19.72
C ARG A 121 3.48 -1.39 -19.42
N VAL A 122 2.30 -1.88 -19.77
CA VAL A 122 1.01 -1.24 -19.48
C VAL A 122 0.68 -1.25 -17.98
N VAL A 123 1.29 -2.14 -17.20
CA VAL A 123 1.18 -2.16 -15.74
C VAL A 123 2.03 -1.02 -15.19
N GLY A 124 1.36 -0.03 -14.59
CA GLY A 124 2.01 1.08 -13.91
C GLY A 124 2.86 0.58 -12.74
N TRP A 125 4.04 1.15 -12.59
CA TRP A 125 4.98 0.84 -11.51
C TRP A 125 5.26 2.12 -10.74
N ILE A 126 5.01 2.09 -9.43
CA ILE A 126 5.12 3.27 -8.55
C ILE A 126 5.76 2.97 -7.20
#